data_AF-A0A4P7W0V6-F1
#
_entry.id   AF-A0A4P7W0V6-F1
#
_cell.length_a   1.000
_cell.length_b   1.000
_cell.length_c   1.000
_cell.angle_alpha   90.00
_cell.angle_beta   90.00
_cell.angle_gamma   90.00
#
_symmetry.space_group_name_H-M   'P 1'
#
loop_
_entity.id
_entity.type
_entity.pdbx_description
1 polymer ?
#
loop_
_entity_poly.entity_id
_entity_poly.type
_entity_poly.pdbx_seq_one_letter_code
_entity_poly.pdbx_strand_id
1 'polypeptide(L)'
;MTALLRFMPPAVTACVVLAAAVACSNGDNSNSAVPKPDAWPRIETPAEDYTVHEFNSVSIPLNSAATVTSREKDGGVWIDISYPTFHNTRLYLTLLPAASSENLAKILDNRRERMELNSGGAMTELTELTSDGGWQCLLAMTRSSLTTPLQILAHDGKNVISGTLYFNFPPATSPDSVSPIVDAVNRDLIHTLKHIRTQ
;
A
#
# COMPACT_ATOMS: atom_id res chain seq x y z
N MET A 1 11.50 0.32 -106.44
CA MET A 1 10.57 1.46 -106.40
C MET A 1 10.50 1.98 -104.98
N THR A 2 10.63 3.29 -104.85
CA THR A 2 11.03 4.09 -103.70
C THR A 2 9.87 4.39 -102.75
N ALA A 3 10.09 4.33 -101.43
CA ALA A 3 9.36 5.12 -100.42
C ALA A 3 10.08 4.99 -99.06
N LEU A 4 11.05 5.85 -98.76
CA LEU A 4 10.90 7.00 -97.86
C LEU A 4 10.56 6.63 -96.41
N LEU A 5 11.59 6.24 -95.65
CA LEU A 5 11.65 6.42 -94.20
C LEU A 5 11.44 7.90 -93.88
N ARG A 6 10.36 8.25 -93.18
CA ARG A 6 10.22 9.57 -92.56
C ARG A 6 10.56 9.45 -91.07
N PHE A 7 11.60 10.20 -90.71
CA PHE A 7 12.12 10.45 -89.37
C PHE A 7 11.00 10.78 -88.37
N MET A 8 10.96 10.02 -87.27
CA MET A 8 10.35 10.46 -86.02
C MET A 8 11.19 11.60 -85.39
N PRO A 9 10.58 12.63 -84.79
CA PRO A 9 11.29 13.56 -83.93
C PRO A 9 11.54 12.94 -82.54
N PRO A 10 12.80 12.83 -82.07
CA PRO A 10 13.15 12.25 -80.77
C PRO A 10 13.10 13.30 -79.65
N ALA A 11 11.98 14.00 -79.47
CA ALA A 11 11.93 15.12 -78.52
C ALA A 11 10.71 15.15 -77.60
N VAL A 12 9.71 14.26 -77.77
CA VAL A 12 8.48 14.31 -76.96
C VAL A 12 8.25 13.05 -76.12
N THR A 13 9.01 11.99 -76.37
CA THR A 13 8.93 10.73 -75.59
C THR A 13 9.99 10.63 -74.49
N ALA A 14 10.61 11.75 -74.11
CA ALA A 14 11.61 11.82 -73.04
C ALA A 14 11.11 12.53 -71.76
N CYS A 15 9.88 13.08 -71.77
CA CYS A 15 9.35 13.84 -70.63
C CYS A 15 8.39 13.07 -69.71
N VAL A 16 7.97 11.84 -70.07
CA VAL A 16 6.99 11.07 -69.25
C VAL A 16 7.65 9.94 -68.45
N VAL A 17 8.88 9.53 -68.77
CA VAL A 17 9.60 8.50 -68.01
C VAL A 17 10.51 9.11 -66.92
N LEU A 18 10.76 10.41 -66.95
CA LEU A 18 11.56 11.12 -65.93
C LEU A 18 10.74 11.67 -64.75
N ALA A 19 9.42 11.46 -64.74
CA ALA A 19 8.52 11.92 -63.67
C ALA A 19 8.18 10.82 -62.64
N ALA A 20 8.71 9.60 -62.81
CA ALA A 20 8.40 8.44 -61.95
C ALA A 20 9.48 8.13 -60.89
N ALA A 21 10.53 8.95 -60.77
CA ALA A 21 11.68 8.65 -59.90
C ALA A 21 11.89 9.63 -58.73
N VAL A 22 10.96 10.56 -58.46
CA VAL A 22 11.14 11.60 -57.42
C VAL A 22 9.98 11.63 -56.42
N ALA A 23 9.66 10.47 -55.83
CA ALA A 23 8.74 10.42 -54.69
C ALA A 23 8.98 9.22 -53.76
N CYS A 24 10.25 8.89 -53.46
CA CYS A 24 10.60 8.00 -52.34
C CYS A 24 11.94 8.47 -51.73
N SER A 25 12.06 9.75 -51.39
CA SER A 25 13.22 10.27 -50.67
C SER A 25 12.80 11.15 -49.49
N ASN A 26 11.84 10.68 -48.69
CA ASN A 26 11.64 11.11 -47.31
C ASN A 26 11.56 9.85 -46.43
N GLY A 27 12.62 9.04 -46.50
CA GLY A 27 12.93 8.11 -45.42
C GLY A 27 13.53 8.91 -44.29
N ASP A 28 12.68 9.63 -43.55
CA ASP A 28 13.05 10.13 -42.22
C ASP A 28 13.34 8.88 -41.40
N ASN A 29 14.62 8.52 -41.34
CA ASN A 29 15.21 7.61 -40.37
C ASN A 29 15.19 8.28 -38.99
N SER A 30 14.04 8.83 -38.59
CA SER A 30 13.74 9.11 -37.20
C SER A 30 13.47 7.77 -36.53
N ASN A 31 14.56 7.03 -36.32
CA ASN A 31 14.67 6.11 -35.20
C ASN A 31 14.64 6.95 -33.92
N SER A 32 13.53 7.67 -33.72
CA SER A 32 13.20 8.37 -32.50
C SER A 32 12.98 7.27 -31.49
N ALA A 33 14.05 6.95 -30.76
CA ALA A 33 13.99 6.02 -29.66
C ALA A 33 12.89 6.53 -28.74
N VAL A 34 11.72 5.88 -28.78
CA VAL A 34 10.63 6.17 -27.85
C VAL A 34 11.21 5.84 -26.48
N PRO A 35 11.35 6.84 -25.57
CA PRO A 35 11.87 6.57 -24.25
C PRO A 35 10.99 5.52 -23.61
N LYS A 36 11.62 4.54 -22.95
CA LYS A 36 10.86 3.57 -22.16
C LYS A 36 10.00 4.36 -21.18
N PRO A 37 8.74 3.94 -20.94
CA PRO A 37 7.91 4.57 -19.94
C PRO A 37 8.68 4.70 -18.63
N ASP A 38 8.65 5.88 -18.02
CA ASP A 38 9.25 6.07 -16.70
C ASP A 38 8.65 5.07 -15.73
N ALA A 39 9.51 4.36 -15.01
CA ALA A 39 9.06 3.43 -13.99
C ALA A 39 8.28 4.21 -12.94
N TRP A 40 7.09 3.74 -12.58
CA TRP A 40 6.32 4.34 -11.51
C TRP A 40 7.15 4.33 -10.21
N PRO A 41 7.20 5.43 -9.43
CA PRO A 41 7.98 5.49 -8.20
C PRO A 41 7.60 4.34 -7.26
N ARG A 42 8.59 3.54 -6.85
CA ARG A 42 8.38 2.50 -5.83
C ARG A 42 8.38 3.16 -4.46
N ILE A 43 7.32 2.93 -3.68
CA ILE A 43 7.29 3.35 -2.28
C ILE A 43 8.36 2.55 -1.53
N GLU A 44 9.32 3.25 -0.93
CA GLU A 44 10.35 2.63 -0.08
C GLU A 44 9.72 2.13 1.23
N THR A 45 9.91 0.85 1.52
CA THR A 45 9.43 0.22 2.75
C THR A 45 10.55 0.15 3.79
N PRO A 46 10.29 0.42 5.08
CA PRO A 46 11.30 0.31 6.12
C PRO A 46 11.78 -1.15 6.27
N ALA A 47 13.02 -1.28 6.73
CA ALA A 47 13.61 -2.57 7.08
C ALA A 47 12.85 -3.24 8.22
N GLU A 48 12.95 -4.57 8.29
CA GLU A 48 12.37 -5.41 9.36
C GLU A 48 13.27 -5.37 10.61
N ASP A 49 13.35 -4.19 11.22
CA ASP A 49 14.05 -3.95 12.48
C ASP A 49 13.06 -3.42 13.51
N TYR A 50 13.14 -3.92 14.74
CA TYR A 50 12.09 -3.71 15.75
C TYR A 50 12.69 -3.31 17.10
N THR A 51 12.16 -2.22 17.65
CA THR A 51 12.46 -1.75 19.00
C THR A 51 11.30 -2.09 19.93
N VAL A 52 11.59 -2.60 21.11
CA VAL A 52 10.57 -2.88 22.14
C VAL A 52 10.23 -1.60 22.88
N HIS A 53 8.94 -1.24 22.88
CA HIS A 53 8.39 -0.14 23.65
C HIS A 53 7.58 -0.67 24.82
N GLU A 54 7.81 -0.10 26.00
CA GLU A 54 7.06 -0.45 27.21
C GLU A 54 5.93 0.56 27.42
N PHE A 55 4.70 0.04 27.51
CA PHE A 55 3.52 0.83 27.87
C PHE A 55 2.86 0.16 29.07
N ASN A 56 2.95 0.82 30.23
CA ASN A 56 2.62 0.20 31.52
C ASN A 56 3.42 -1.10 31.72
N SER A 57 2.74 -2.25 31.84
CA SER A 57 3.37 -3.57 32.00
C SER A 57 3.35 -4.40 30.72
N VAL A 58 3.15 -3.77 29.55
CA VAL A 58 3.05 -4.46 28.27
C VAL A 58 4.21 -4.03 27.36
N SER A 59 4.97 -5.01 26.90
CA SER A 59 6.07 -4.85 25.97
C SER A 59 5.58 -5.05 24.54
N ILE A 60 5.65 -3.99 23.73
CA ILE A 60 5.15 -3.95 22.35
C ILE A 60 6.33 -3.71 21.40
N PRO A 61 6.75 -4.69 20.58
CA PRO A 61 7.75 -4.48 19.54
C PRO A 61 7.15 -3.70 18.37
N LEU A 62 7.74 -2.57 18.02
CA LEU A 62 7.34 -1.71 16.91
C LEU A 62 8.55 -1.49 15.98
N ASN A 63 8.29 -1.22 14.70
CA ASN A 63 9.36 -1.00 13.73
C ASN A 63 10.26 0.18 14.17
N SER A 64 11.58 -0.03 14.20
CA SER A 64 12.57 0.98 14.64
C SER A 64 12.58 2.25 13.79
N ALA A 65 12.10 2.19 12.54
CA ALA A 65 11.96 3.35 11.67
C ALA A 65 10.72 4.20 11.99
N ALA A 66 9.80 3.70 12.82
CA ALA A 66 8.58 4.42 13.17
C ALA A 66 8.83 5.46 14.27
N THR A 67 8.17 6.61 14.16
CA THR A 67 8.05 7.57 15.27
C THR A 67 6.85 7.20 16.11
N VAL A 68 7.06 7.03 17.40
CA VAL A 68 6.04 6.59 18.37
C VAL A 68 5.83 7.69 19.40
N THR A 69 4.58 8.11 19.57
CA THR A 69 4.17 8.99 20.68
C THR A 69 3.04 8.33 21.45
N SER A 70 2.96 8.61 22.75
CA SER A 70 1.89 8.05 23.58
C SER A 70 1.37 9.06 24.60
N ARG A 71 0.13 8.83 25.03
CA ARG A 71 -0.51 9.60 26.09
C ARG A 71 -1.50 8.74 26.85
N GLU A 72 -1.60 8.97 28.15
CA GLU A 72 -2.68 8.44 28.98
C GLU A 72 -3.98 9.17 28.66
N LYS A 73 -5.03 8.44 28.32
CA LYS A 73 -6.36 8.98 28.05
C LYS A 73 -7.43 7.90 28.20
N ASP A 74 -8.55 8.28 28.82
CA ASP A 74 -9.73 7.42 29.01
C ASP A 74 -9.41 6.10 29.74
N GLY A 75 -8.46 6.13 30.68
CA GLY A 75 -8.06 4.97 31.48
C GLY A 75 -7.15 3.98 30.76
N GLY A 76 -6.56 4.35 29.62
CA GLY A 76 -5.54 3.57 28.94
C GLY A 76 -4.54 4.42 28.17
N VAL A 77 -3.67 3.74 27.42
CA VAL A 77 -2.58 4.37 26.67
C VAL A 77 -2.97 4.46 25.20
N TRP A 78 -3.03 5.67 24.68
CA TRP A 78 -3.18 5.92 23.25
C TRP A 78 -1.79 6.07 22.65
N ILE A 79 -1.49 5.28 21.63
CA ILE A 79 -0.17 5.19 21.00
C ILE A 79 -0.34 5.53 19.53
N ASP A 80 0.26 6.64 19.11
CA ASP A 80 0.24 7.12 17.74
C ASP A 80 1.59 6.75 17.08
N ILE A 81 1.52 6.01 15.98
CA ILE A 81 2.70 5.48 15.28
C ILE A 81 2.68 6.01 13.85
N SER A 82 3.75 6.68 13.44
CA SER A 82 3.91 7.20 12.08
C SER A 82 5.23 6.77 11.48
N TYR A 83 5.19 6.32 10.22
CA TYR A 83 6.38 6.00 9.44
C TYR A 83 6.79 7.23 8.63
N PRO A 84 8.02 7.75 8.76
CA PRO A 84 8.45 8.94 8.02
C PRO A 84 8.32 8.80 6.49
N THR A 85 8.49 7.59 5.96
CA THR A 85 8.36 7.28 4.53
C THR A 85 6.91 7.13 4.05
N PHE A 86 5.96 6.92 4.95
CA PHE A 86 4.54 6.73 4.60
C PHE A 86 3.75 8.00 4.93
N HIS A 87 3.68 8.92 3.97
CA HIS A 87 2.87 10.13 4.11
C HIS A 87 1.38 9.78 4.24
N ASN A 88 0.61 10.66 4.90
CA ASN A 88 -0.84 10.53 5.10
C ASN A 88 -1.27 9.21 5.76
N THR A 89 -0.37 8.59 6.51
CA THR A 89 -0.58 7.31 7.15
C THR A 89 -0.31 7.43 8.64
N ARG A 90 -1.17 6.83 9.46
CA ARG A 90 -0.95 6.72 10.91
C ARG A 90 -1.53 5.43 11.45
N LEU A 91 -0.73 4.68 12.19
CA LEU A 91 -1.24 3.55 12.97
C LEU A 91 -1.61 4.07 14.36
N TYR A 92 -2.86 3.87 14.74
CA TYR A 92 -3.37 4.19 16.07
C TYR A 92 -3.54 2.91 16.86
N LEU A 93 -2.91 2.81 18.02
CA LEU A 93 -3.15 1.75 18.99
C LEU A 93 -3.75 2.33 20.26
N THR A 94 -4.53 1.52 20.96
CA THR A 94 -5.03 1.81 22.30
C THR A 94 -4.85 0.58 23.16
N LEU A 95 -4.11 0.73 24.25
CA LEU A 95 -3.93 -0.27 25.30
C LEU A 95 -4.87 0.06 26.47
N LEU A 96 -5.78 -0.84 26.79
CA LEU A 96 -6.74 -0.70 27.88
C LEU A 96 -6.58 -1.85 28.88
N PRO A 97 -6.57 -1.58 30.20
CA PRO A 97 -6.73 -2.61 31.19
C PRO A 97 -8.20 -3.09 31.22
N ALA A 98 -8.39 -4.38 31.51
CA ALA A 98 -9.68 -4.99 31.77
C ALA A 98 -9.80 -5.32 33.26
N ALA A 99 -10.78 -4.70 33.94
CA ALA A 99 -10.94 -4.84 35.39
C ALA A 99 -11.54 -6.19 35.82
N SER A 100 -12.23 -6.87 34.92
CA SER A 100 -12.88 -8.17 35.14
C SER A 100 -13.09 -8.90 33.81
N SER A 101 -13.43 -10.19 33.85
CA SER A 101 -13.78 -10.96 32.66
C SER A 101 -15.00 -10.40 31.92
N GLU A 102 -16.00 -9.88 32.64
CA GLU A 102 -17.16 -9.22 32.04
C GLU A 102 -16.77 -7.92 31.34
N ASN A 103 -15.89 -7.12 31.96
CA ASN A 103 -15.38 -5.90 31.35
C ASN A 103 -14.52 -6.21 30.11
N LEU A 104 -13.69 -7.25 30.17
CA LEU A 104 -12.93 -7.74 29.03
C LEU A 104 -13.87 -8.09 27.86
N ALA A 105 -14.90 -8.90 28.09
CA ALA A 105 -15.85 -9.29 27.05
C ALA A 105 -16.51 -8.07 26.41
N LYS A 106 -16.97 -7.11 27.21
CA LYS A 106 -17.56 -5.85 26.72
C LYS A 106 -16.59 -5.04 25.86
N ILE A 107 -15.32 -4.94 26.26
CA ILE A 107 -14.29 -4.25 25.47
C ILE A 107 -14.11 -4.96 24.13
N LEU A 108 -13.91 -6.28 24.14
CA LEU A 108 -13.68 -7.08 22.94
C LEU A 108 -14.86 -7.00 21.96
N ASP A 109 -16.08 -7.14 22.45
CA ASP A 109 -17.28 -7.07 21.62
C ASP A 109 -17.44 -5.70 20.96
N ASN A 110 -17.26 -4.62 21.73
CA ASN A 110 -17.31 -3.28 21.16
C ASN A 110 -16.19 -3.03 20.14
N ARG A 111 -14.99 -3.59 20.35
CA ARG A 111 -13.90 -3.45 19.36
C ARG A 111 -14.18 -4.27 18.10
N ARG A 112 -14.71 -5.49 18.21
CA ARG A 112 -15.12 -6.32 17.07
C ARG A 112 -16.22 -5.65 16.25
N GLU A 113 -17.25 -5.12 16.90
CA GLU A 113 -18.33 -4.38 16.25
C GLU A 113 -17.77 -3.20 15.44
N ARG A 114 -16.83 -2.43 16.00
CA ARG A 114 -16.18 -1.34 15.27
C ARG A 114 -15.36 -1.84 14.07
N MET A 115 -14.67 -2.98 14.20
CA MET A 115 -13.92 -3.57 13.08
C MET A 115 -14.83 -3.99 11.94
N GLU A 116 -15.99 -4.57 12.25
CA GLU A 116 -17.02 -4.94 11.28
C GLU A 116 -17.60 -3.71 10.58
N LEU A 117 -17.98 -2.67 11.34
CA LEU A 117 -18.48 -1.42 10.80
C LEU A 117 -17.45 -0.73 9.88
N ASN A 118 -16.18 -0.72 10.27
CA ASN A 118 -15.09 -0.15 9.47
C ASN A 118 -14.84 -0.94 8.18
N SER A 119 -15.06 -2.26 8.20
CA SER A 119 -14.95 -3.11 7.01
C SER A 119 -16.11 -2.86 6.04
N GLY A 120 -17.27 -2.41 6.51
CA GLY A 120 -18.41 -2.05 5.66
C GLY A 120 -18.93 -3.21 4.80
N GLY A 121 -18.73 -4.47 5.23
CA GLY A 121 -19.07 -5.67 4.46
C GLY A 121 -18.13 -5.98 3.30
N ALA A 122 -17.02 -5.25 3.16
CA ALA A 122 -15.99 -5.57 2.18
C ALA A 122 -15.30 -6.90 2.53
N MET A 123 -14.65 -7.51 1.52
CA MET A 123 -13.85 -8.71 1.73
C MET A 123 -12.68 -8.40 2.67
N THR A 124 -12.67 -9.10 3.81
CA THR A 124 -11.67 -8.93 4.86
C THR A 124 -10.99 -10.25 5.14
N GLU A 125 -9.66 -10.26 5.08
CA GLU A 125 -8.83 -11.38 5.50
C GLU A 125 -8.60 -11.30 7.01
N LEU A 126 -8.82 -12.40 7.72
CA LEU A 126 -8.59 -12.51 9.15
C LEU A 126 -7.39 -13.42 9.41
N THR A 127 -6.45 -12.93 10.19
CA THR A 127 -5.34 -13.71 10.74
C THR A 127 -5.49 -13.79 12.24
N GLU A 128 -5.63 -15.01 12.75
CA GLU A 128 -5.65 -15.29 14.19
C GLU A 128 -4.35 -15.96 14.59
N LEU A 129 -3.79 -15.53 15.73
CA LEU A 129 -2.58 -16.12 16.29
C LEU A 129 -2.54 -15.96 17.81
N THR A 130 -1.72 -16.78 18.46
CA THR A 130 -1.35 -16.57 19.86
C THR A 130 0.09 -16.07 19.92
N SER A 131 0.34 -14.99 20.67
CA SER A 131 1.69 -14.45 20.83
C SER A 131 2.56 -15.34 21.72
N ASP A 132 3.88 -15.15 21.64
CA ASP A 132 4.85 -15.76 22.57
C ASP A 132 4.57 -15.39 24.03
N GLY A 133 3.96 -14.23 24.27
CA GLY A 133 3.50 -13.77 25.57
C GLY A 133 2.11 -14.25 25.97
N GLY A 134 1.49 -15.15 25.21
CA GLY A 134 0.17 -15.73 25.50
C GLY A 134 -1.03 -14.85 25.12
N TRP A 135 -0.83 -13.77 24.36
CA TRP A 135 -1.92 -12.92 23.90
C TRP A 135 -2.71 -13.61 22.79
N GLN A 136 -4.04 -13.55 22.85
CA GLN A 136 -4.93 -13.95 21.75
C GLN A 136 -5.07 -12.77 20.81
N CYS A 137 -4.68 -12.93 19.55
CA CYS A 137 -4.53 -11.86 18.57
C CYS A 137 -5.39 -12.10 17.33
N LEU A 138 -6.03 -11.04 16.86
CA LEU A 138 -6.74 -10.95 15.59
C LEU A 138 -6.18 -9.77 14.80
N LEU A 139 -5.83 -10.02 13.54
CA LEU A 139 -5.55 -8.99 12.54
C LEU A 139 -6.59 -9.11 11.43
N ALA A 140 -7.22 -8.00 11.07
CA ALA A 140 -8.14 -7.90 9.96
C ALA A 140 -7.53 -7.00 8.88
N MET A 141 -7.49 -7.50 7.64
CA MET A 141 -6.99 -6.78 6.48
C MET A 141 -8.09 -6.63 5.43
N THR A 142 -8.47 -5.40 5.14
CA THR A 142 -9.48 -5.03 4.15
C THR A 142 -8.82 -4.21 3.04
N ARG A 143 -8.23 -4.89 2.04
CA ARG A 143 -7.38 -4.25 1.02
C ARG A 143 -8.09 -3.17 0.19
N SER A 144 -9.42 -3.27 0.04
CA SER A 144 -10.22 -2.26 -0.66
C SER A 144 -10.48 -0.99 0.16
N SER A 145 -10.16 -0.98 1.45
CA SER A 145 -10.41 0.16 2.34
C SER A 145 -9.31 1.22 2.22
N LEU A 146 -9.70 2.45 1.91
CA LEU A 146 -8.81 3.62 1.87
C LEU A 146 -8.82 4.43 3.17
N THR A 147 -9.56 3.99 4.18
CA THR A 147 -9.64 4.65 5.49
C THR A 147 -8.97 3.83 6.57
N THR A 148 -9.25 2.52 6.62
CA THR A 148 -8.82 1.61 7.70
C THR A 148 -8.46 0.21 7.18
N PRO A 149 -7.47 0.08 6.27
CA PRO A 149 -7.13 -1.20 5.63
C PRO A 149 -6.60 -2.29 6.57
N LEU A 150 -6.05 -1.91 7.74
CA LEU A 150 -5.62 -2.86 8.76
C LEU A 150 -6.24 -2.50 10.10
N GLN A 151 -6.69 -3.52 10.81
CA GLN A 151 -7.20 -3.41 12.17
C GLN A 151 -6.70 -4.58 13.00
N ILE A 152 -6.41 -4.34 14.28
CA ILE A 152 -5.97 -5.38 15.21
C ILE A 152 -6.81 -5.37 16.48
N LEU A 153 -6.94 -6.53 17.08
CA LEU A 153 -7.48 -6.74 18.41
C LEU A 153 -6.71 -7.87 19.10
N ALA A 154 -6.10 -7.59 20.23
CA ALA A 154 -5.32 -8.55 20.99
C ALA A 154 -5.61 -8.45 22.49
N HIS A 155 -5.57 -9.56 23.22
CA HIS A 155 -5.70 -9.54 24.69
C HIS A 155 -4.98 -10.69 25.40
N ASP A 156 -4.53 -10.46 26.63
CA ASP A 156 -3.98 -11.49 27.54
C ASP A 156 -4.96 -11.88 28.67
N GLY A 157 -6.17 -11.32 28.65
CA GLY A 157 -7.19 -11.50 29.69
C GLY A 157 -7.23 -10.39 30.75
N LYS A 158 -6.20 -9.55 30.84
CA LYS A 158 -6.11 -8.38 31.74
C LYS A 158 -5.88 -7.07 30.98
N ASN A 159 -5.34 -7.15 29.79
CA ASN A 159 -5.01 -6.05 28.92
C ASN A 159 -5.60 -6.33 27.54
N VAL A 160 -6.07 -5.27 26.88
CA VAL A 160 -6.58 -5.32 25.52
C VAL A 160 -5.85 -4.27 24.71
N ILE A 161 -5.33 -4.67 23.55
CA ILE A 161 -4.81 -3.77 22.53
C ILE A 161 -5.75 -3.82 21.35
N SER A 162 -6.20 -2.66 20.92
CA SER A 162 -6.91 -2.50 19.65
C SER A 162 -6.23 -1.43 18.83
N GLY A 163 -6.27 -1.57 17.52
CA GLY A 163 -5.64 -0.57 16.67
C GLY A 163 -6.11 -0.58 15.24
N THR A 164 -5.80 0.49 14.52
CA THR A 164 -6.13 0.64 13.11
C THR A 164 -5.07 1.43 12.38
N LEU A 165 -4.70 0.95 11.19
CA LEU A 165 -3.95 1.74 10.24
C LEU A 165 -4.93 2.71 9.57
N TYR A 166 -4.76 4.00 9.82
CA TYR A 166 -5.56 5.06 9.25
C TYR A 166 -4.85 5.72 8.07
N PHE A 167 -5.61 5.94 7.01
CA PHE A 167 -5.18 6.65 5.81
C PHE A 167 -5.96 7.96 5.66
N ASN A 168 -5.24 9.02 5.27
CA ASN A 168 -5.79 10.32 4.92
C ASN A 168 -5.45 10.68 3.47
N PHE A 169 -5.69 9.75 2.55
CA PHE A 169 -5.51 9.97 1.12
C PHE A 169 -6.77 10.57 0.48
N PRO A 170 -6.65 11.30 -0.65
CA PRO A 170 -7.81 11.74 -1.40
C PRO A 170 -8.72 10.56 -1.79
N PRO A 171 -10.06 10.72 -1.79
CA PRO A 171 -11.00 9.63 -2.11
C PRO A 171 -10.81 8.98 -3.49
N ALA A 172 -10.18 9.70 -4.43
CA ALA A 172 -9.88 9.21 -5.78
C ALA A 172 -8.61 8.34 -5.85
N THR A 173 -7.89 8.15 -4.75
CA THR A 173 -6.68 7.32 -4.70
C THR A 173 -7.05 5.85 -4.92
N SER A 174 -6.36 5.15 -5.82
CA SER A 174 -6.59 3.70 -5.99
C SER A 174 -6.02 2.93 -4.78
N PRO A 175 -6.75 1.92 -4.24
CA PRO A 175 -6.21 1.03 -3.21
C PRO A 175 -4.88 0.37 -3.62
N ASP A 176 -4.72 0.04 -4.91
CA ASP A 176 -3.49 -0.58 -5.42
C ASP A 176 -2.27 0.33 -5.26
N SER A 177 -2.47 1.65 -5.35
CA SER A 177 -1.40 2.64 -5.19
C SER A 177 -0.84 2.71 -3.76
N VAL A 178 -1.62 2.31 -2.76
CA VAL A 178 -1.23 2.30 -1.34
C VAL A 178 -0.94 0.90 -0.81
N SER A 179 -1.10 -0.14 -1.64
CA SER A 179 -0.84 -1.54 -1.27
C SER A 179 0.55 -1.77 -0.67
N PRO A 180 1.66 -1.14 -1.11
CA PRO A 180 2.96 -1.35 -0.48
C PRO A 180 3.02 -0.87 0.98
N ILE A 181 2.25 0.18 1.31
CA ILE A 181 2.15 0.69 2.69
C ILE A 181 1.38 -0.32 3.53
N VAL A 182 0.25 -0.84 3.01
CA VAL A 182 -0.55 -1.87 3.69
C VAL A 182 0.28 -3.11 3.94
N ASP A 183 1.02 -3.60 2.95
CA ASP A 183 1.82 -4.82 3.08
C ASP A 183 2.97 -4.65 4.09
N ALA A 184 3.67 -3.51 4.08
CA ALA A 184 4.74 -3.22 5.02
C ALA A 184 4.23 -3.13 6.47
N VAL A 185 3.13 -2.38 6.70
CA VAL A 185 2.55 -2.25 8.04
C VAL A 185 1.91 -3.57 8.49
N ASN A 186 1.31 -4.34 7.59
CA ASN A 186 0.77 -5.67 7.90
C ASN A 186 1.86 -6.61 8.42
N ARG A 187 2.98 -6.68 7.71
CA ARG A 187 4.14 -7.46 8.13
C ARG A 187 4.64 -7.03 9.52
N ASP A 188 4.75 -5.73 9.75
CA ASP A 188 5.20 -5.20 11.03
C ASP A 188 4.20 -5.50 12.16
N LEU A 189 2.89 -5.40 11.90
CA LEU A 189 1.85 -5.77 12.85
C LEU A 189 1.86 -7.28 13.14
N ILE A 190 2.09 -8.14 12.15
CA ILE A 190 2.27 -9.58 12.37
C ILE A 190 3.47 -9.83 13.29
N HIS A 191 4.58 -9.11 13.11
CA HIS A 191 5.71 -9.18 14.02
C HIS A 191 5.34 -8.72 15.44
N THR A 192 4.66 -7.57 15.57
CA THR A 192 4.17 -7.05 16.85
C THR A 192 3.29 -8.07 17.58
N LEU A 193 2.29 -8.62 16.88
CA LEU A 193 1.32 -9.55 17.45
C LEU A 193 1.95 -10.89 17.83
N LYS A 194 3.00 -11.35 17.13
CA LYS A 194 3.73 -12.57 17.51
C LYS A 194 4.52 -12.40 18.81
N HIS A 195 5.11 -11.22 19.04
CA HIS A 195 6.11 -11.05 20.11
C HIS A 195 5.64 -10.19 21.29
N ILE A 196 4.43 -9.64 21.23
CA ILE A 196 3.82 -8.92 22.34
C ILE A 196 3.70 -9.79 23.58
N ARG A 197 4.01 -9.20 24.74
CA ARG A 197 3.98 -9.88 26.04
C ARG A 197 3.68 -8.92 27.18
N THR A 198 3.20 -9.47 28.27
CA THR A 198 3.03 -8.78 29.55
C THR A 198 4.22 -9.17 30.45
N GLN A 199 4.75 -8.20 31.21
CA GLN A 199 5.84 -8.42 32.16
C GLN A 199 5.39 -9.19 33.41
#